data_AF-A0A1H2WR71-F1
#
_entry.id   AF-A0A1H2WR71-F1
#
_cell.length_a   1.000
_cell.length_b   1.000
_cell.length_c   1.000
_cell.angle_alpha   90.00
_cell.angle_beta   90.00
_cell.angle_gamma   90.00
#
_symmetry.space_group_name_H-M   'P 1'
#
loop_
_entity.id
_entity.type
_entity.pdbx_description
1 polymer ?
#
loop_
_entity_poly.entity_id
_entity_poly.type
_entity_poly.pdbx_seq_one_letter_code
_entity_poly.pdbx_strand_id
1 'polypeptide(L)'
;MDEKRFVQSAYAYIYLGLYDAALEAFARAILTNPDNPELYYRGSITARRNDRLRLADHWAKQAALIAPGNRLYAEHWQSVHASRLVAVARRAIVRGRKALATRLLAQAAVLDPLNPEASQLLATVGADERLVAKSYVLESEESNGDRTSNTRRHRWCDGAHG
;
A
#
# COMPACT_ATOMS: atom_id res chain seq x y z
N MET A 1 -27.94 17.62 -22.84
CA MET A 1 -27.73 16.15 -22.84
C MET A 1 -27.77 15.72 -21.39
N ASP A 2 -28.61 14.74 -21.05
CA ASP A 2 -28.78 14.32 -19.65
C ASP A 2 -27.73 13.29 -19.23
N GLU A 3 -27.31 13.33 -17.96
CA GLU A 3 -26.37 12.39 -17.37
C GLU A 3 -26.84 10.94 -17.50
N LYS A 4 -28.17 10.72 -17.48
CA LYS A 4 -28.79 9.40 -17.66
C LYS A 4 -28.43 8.75 -18.99
N ARG A 5 -28.38 9.53 -20.08
CA ARG A 5 -28.00 9.00 -21.40
C ARG A 5 -26.54 8.57 -21.42
N PHE A 6 -25.66 9.37 -20.82
CA PHE A 6 -24.25 9.00 -20.69
C PHE A 6 -24.06 7.76 -19.82
N VAL A 7 -24.82 7.62 -18.72
CA VAL A 7 -24.80 6.40 -17.89
C VAL A 7 -25.27 5.18 -18.68
N GLN A 8 -26.32 5.30 -19.50
CA GLN A 8 -26.78 4.21 -20.37
C GLN A 8 -25.70 3.80 -21.38
N SER A 9 -25.05 4.78 -22.03
CA SER A 9 -23.92 4.50 -22.92
C SER A 9 -22.76 3.82 -22.19
N ALA A 10 -22.44 4.26 -20.97
CA ALA A 10 -21.40 3.64 -20.16
C ALA A 10 -21.68 2.16 -19.91
N TYR A 11 -22.93 1.81 -19.59
CA TYR A 11 -23.32 0.41 -19.40
C TYR A 11 -23.30 -0.41 -20.69
N ALA A 12 -23.71 0.17 -21.82
CA ALA A 12 -23.59 -0.49 -23.11
C ALA A 12 -22.12 -0.79 -23.44
N TYR A 13 -21.21 0.17 -23.20
CA TYR A 13 -19.78 -0.04 -23.37
C TYR A 13 -19.21 -1.10 -22.41
N ILE A 14 -19.64 -1.12 -21.14
CA ILE A 14 -19.24 -2.15 -20.19
C ILE A 14 -19.68 -3.55 -20.67
N TYR A 15 -20.90 -3.67 -21.19
CA TYR A 15 -21.42 -4.92 -21.73
C TYR A 15 -20.59 -5.42 -22.92
N LEU A 16 -20.10 -4.49 -23.74
CA LEU A 16 -19.21 -4.77 -24.87
C LEU A 16 -17.72 -4.93 -24.48
N GLY A 17 -17.37 -4.79 -23.20
CA GLY A 17 -15.98 -4.83 -22.72
C GLY A 17 -15.14 -3.59 -23.07
N LEU A 18 -15.77 -2.52 -23.59
CA LEU A 18 -15.12 -1.28 -24.01
C LEU A 18 -14.96 -0.32 -22.82
N TYR A 19 -14.09 -0.68 -21.87
CA TYR A 19 -13.99 0.05 -20.60
C TYR A 19 -13.54 1.51 -20.75
N ASP A 20 -12.65 1.82 -21.68
CA ASP A 20 -12.20 3.21 -21.90
C ASP A 20 -13.37 4.12 -22.35
N ALA A 21 -14.16 3.65 -23.31
CA ALA A 21 -15.37 4.36 -23.76
C ALA A 21 -16.42 4.49 -22.63
N ALA A 22 -16.54 3.46 -21.78
CA ALA A 22 -17.38 3.54 -20.60
C ALA A 22 -16.92 4.61 -19.61
N LEU A 23 -15.61 4.75 -19.38
CA LEU A 23 -15.05 5.78 -18.51
C LEU A 23 -15.27 7.19 -19.08
N GLU A 24 -15.13 7.38 -20.38
CA GLU A 24 -15.46 8.65 -21.04
C GLU A 24 -16.95 9.00 -20.93
N ALA A 25 -17.83 8.00 -21.02
CA ALA A 25 -19.25 8.19 -20.81
C ALA A 25 -19.54 8.59 -19.35
N PHE A 26 -18.93 7.93 -18.36
CA PHE A 26 -19.04 8.36 -16.96
C PHE A 26 -18.48 9.77 -16.73
N ALA A 27 -17.35 10.13 -17.33
CA ALA A 27 -16.80 11.49 -17.23
C ALA A 27 -17.78 12.54 -17.76
N ARG A 28 -18.43 12.28 -18.91
CA ARG A 28 -19.47 13.16 -19.46
C ARG A 28 -20.72 13.23 -18.57
N ALA A 29 -21.12 12.12 -17.95
CA ALA A 29 -22.20 12.10 -16.97
C ALA A 29 -21.86 12.99 -15.76
N ILE A 30 -20.64 12.84 -15.21
CA ILE A 30 -20.13 13.63 -14.08
C ILE A 30 -20.11 15.13 -14.42
N LEU A 31 -19.65 15.51 -15.62
CA LEU A 31 -19.67 16.91 -16.06
C LEU A 31 -21.09 17.50 -16.13
N THR A 32 -22.08 16.65 -16.37
CA THR A 32 -23.49 17.07 -16.44
C THR A 32 -24.10 17.23 -15.05
N ASN A 33 -23.73 16.36 -14.10
CA ASN A 33 -24.19 16.40 -12.72
C ASN A 33 -23.05 16.08 -11.74
N PRO A 34 -22.21 17.07 -11.39
CA PRO A 34 -21.00 16.86 -10.60
C PRO A 34 -21.25 16.56 -9.13
N ASP A 35 -22.47 16.81 -8.64
CA ASP A 35 -22.85 16.58 -7.23
C ASP A 35 -23.54 15.22 -7.02
N ASN A 36 -23.63 14.39 -8.06
CA ASN A 36 -24.19 13.05 -7.95
C ASN A 36 -23.10 12.02 -7.60
N PRO A 37 -23.04 11.53 -6.34
CA PRO A 37 -21.98 10.62 -5.89
C PRO A 37 -22.02 9.27 -6.62
N GLU A 38 -23.21 8.83 -7.08
CA GLU A 38 -23.40 7.55 -7.73
C GLU A 38 -22.65 7.46 -9.06
N LEU A 39 -22.47 8.59 -9.76
CA LEU A 39 -21.72 8.64 -11.02
C LEU A 39 -20.24 8.34 -10.79
N TYR A 40 -19.65 8.93 -9.75
CA TYR A 40 -18.28 8.67 -9.35
C TYR A 40 -18.09 7.25 -8.82
N TYR A 41 -19.03 6.77 -8.00
CA TYR A 41 -19.00 5.40 -7.48
C TYR A 41 -18.99 4.36 -8.63
N ARG A 42 -19.95 4.44 -9.56
CA ARG A 42 -20.02 3.54 -10.72
C ARG A 42 -18.82 3.67 -11.65
N GLY A 43 -18.40 4.91 -11.91
CA GLY A 43 -17.20 5.18 -12.70
C GLY A 43 -15.95 4.54 -12.07
N SER A 44 -15.81 4.63 -10.75
CA SER A 44 -14.64 4.09 -10.03
C SER A 44 -14.57 2.56 -10.08
N ILE A 45 -15.72 1.87 -10.05
CA ILE A 45 -15.79 0.41 -10.24
C ILE A 45 -15.28 0.05 -11.65
N THR A 46 -15.75 0.76 -12.66
CA THR A 46 -15.30 0.58 -14.05
C THR A 46 -13.81 0.87 -14.19
N ALA A 47 -13.31 1.93 -13.55
CA ALA A 47 -11.90 2.30 -13.59
C ALA A 47 -11.02 1.24 -12.92
N ARG A 48 -11.48 0.66 -11.80
CA ARG A 48 -10.78 -0.43 -11.11
C ARG A 48 -10.73 -1.68 -12.00
N ARG A 49 -11.82 -2.04 -12.68
CA ARG A 49 -11.86 -3.17 -13.62
C ARG A 49 -10.96 -3.00 -14.84
N ASN A 50 -10.65 -1.76 -15.20
CA ASN A 50 -9.79 -1.40 -16.32
C ASN A 50 -8.36 -1.06 -15.87
N ASP A 51 -7.92 -1.56 -14.71
CA ASP A 51 -6.60 -1.31 -14.10
C ASP A 51 -6.19 0.16 -13.91
N ARG A 52 -7.12 1.11 -14.04
CA ARG A 52 -6.90 2.54 -13.84
C ARG A 52 -7.03 2.92 -12.36
N LEU A 53 -6.25 2.27 -11.48
CA LEU A 53 -6.36 2.40 -10.02
C LEU A 53 -6.24 3.84 -9.50
N ARG A 54 -5.45 4.72 -10.14
CA ARG A 54 -5.38 6.14 -9.75
C ARG A 54 -6.69 6.88 -9.97
N LEU A 55 -7.33 6.64 -11.12
CA LEU A 55 -8.62 7.24 -11.45
C LEU A 55 -9.72 6.66 -10.56
N ALA A 56 -9.70 5.34 -10.34
CA ALA A 56 -10.62 4.66 -9.45
C ALA A 56 -10.58 5.25 -8.03
N ASP A 57 -9.38 5.40 -7.45
CA ASP A 57 -9.21 5.99 -6.11
C ASP A 57 -9.71 7.43 -6.05
N HIS A 58 -9.43 8.24 -7.08
CA HIS A 58 -9.90 9.61 -7.16
C HIS A 58 -11.43 9.68 -7.17
N TRP A 59 -12.11 8.95 -8.07
CA TRP A 59 -13.56 8.97 -8.15
C TRP A 59 -14.24 8.32 -6.94
N ALA A 60 -13.71 7.20 -6.42
CA ALA A 60 -14.26 6.60 -5.20
C ALA A 60 -14.19 7.58 -4.01
N LYS A 61 -13.08 8.32 -3.89
CA LYS A 61 -12.95 9.40 -2.90
C LYS A 61 -13.99 10.49 -3.09
N GLN A 62 -14.23 10.94 -4.33
CA GLN A 62 -15.26 11.96 -4.60
C GLN A 62 -16.65 11.50 -4.18
N ALA A 63 -17.04 10.25 -4.50
CA ALA A 63 -18.32 9.69 -4.05
C ALA A 63 -18.49 9.74 -2.52
N ALA A 64 -17.43 9.35 -1.79
CA ALA A 64 -17.43 9.37 -0.33
C ALA A 64 -17.42 10.80 0.26
N LEU A 65 -16.82 11.77 -0.43
CA LEU A 65 -16.83 13.18 0.00
C LEU A 65 -18.17 13.86 -0.21
N ILE A 66 -18.84 13.57 -1.33
CA ILE A 66 -20.16 14.13 -1.66
C ILE A 66 -21.24 13.55 -0.73
N ALA A 67 -21.13 12.26 -0.38
CA ALA A 67 -22.07 11.59 0.53
C ALA A 67 -21.34 10.91 1.71
N PRO A 68 -20.84 11.69 2.69
CA PRO A 68 -20.00 11.19 3.79
C PRO A 68 -20.72 10.25 4.76
N GLY A 69 -22.07 10.32 4.82
CA GLY A 69 -22.88 9.39 5.61
C GLY A 69 -23.12 8.04 4.93
N ASN A 70 -22.74 7.88 3.65
CA ASN A 70 -22.96 6.65 2.93
C ASN A 70 -21.80 5.67 3.15
N ARG A 71 -22.03 4.71 4.05
CA ARG A 71 -21.06 3.67 4.41
C ARG A 71 -20.57 2.87 3.20
N LEU A 72 -21.43 2.58 2.21
CA LEU A 72 -21.04 1.84 1.00
C LEU A 72 -19.93 2.58 0.23
N TYR A 73 -20.07 3.90 0.05
CA TYR A 73 -19.07 4.69 -0.67
C TYR A 73 -17.77 4.81 0.11
N ALA A 74 -17.85 4.96 1.44
CA ALA A 74 -16.68 5.00 2.30
C ALA A 74 -15.89 3.68 2.26
N GLU A 75 -16.57 2.54 2.44
CA GLU A 75 -15.95 1.21 2.40
C GLU A 75 -15.38 0.89 1.01
N HIS A 76 -16.10 1.24 -0.06
CA HIS A 76 -15.60 1.08 -1.42
C HIS A 76 -14.34 1.91 -1.66
N TRP A 77 -14.32 3.18 -1.23
CA TRP A 77 -13.11 4.00 -1.34
C TRP A 77 -11.94 3.39 -0.58
N GLN A 78 -12.15 2.90 0.65
CA GLN A 78 -11.10 2.23 1.43
C GLN A 78 -10.50 1.03 0.68
N SER A 79 -11.33 0.17 0.11
CA SER A 79 -10.87 -1.00 -0.66
C SER A 79 -10.11 -0.62 -1.94
N VAL A 80 -10.59 0.39 -2.68
CA VAL A 80 -9.89 0.90 -3.86
C VAL A 80 -8.57 1.57 -3.48
N HIS A 81 -8.56 2.34 -2.39
CA HIS A 81 -7.36 3.02 -1.90
C HIS A 81 -6.30 2.02 -1.44
N ALA A 82 -6.69 0.99 -0.69
CA ALA A 82 -5.82 -0.11 -0.29
C ALA A 82 -5.18 -0.77 -1.53
N SER A 83 -5.98 -1.09 -2.55
CA SER A 83 -5.49 -1.66 -3.81
C SER A 83 -4.48 -0.74 -4.51
N ARG A 84 -4.70 0.59 -4.51
CA ARG A 84 -3.75 1.56 -5.05
C ARG A 84 -2.45 1.59 -4.24
N LEU A 85 -2.53 1.56 -2.91
CA LEU A 85 -1.36 1.51 -2.03
C LEU A 85 -0.52 0.27 -2.28
N VAL A 86 -1.16 -0.91 -2.40
CA VAL A 86 -0.48 -2.17 -2.76
C VAL A 86 0.25 -2.05 -4.11
N ALA A 87 -0.38 -1.44 -5.13
CA ALA A 87 0.27 -1.22 -6.42
C ALA A 87 1.49 -0.27 -6.33
N VAL A 88 1.43 0.75 -5.46
CA VAL A 88 2.59 1.62 -5.18
C VAL A 88 3.67 0.87 -4.40
N ALA A 89 3.28 0.05 -3.42
CA ALA A 89 4.21 -0.74 -2.62
C ALA A 89 5.00 -1.74 -3.48
N ARG A 90 4.35 -2.46 -4.40
CA ARG A 90 5.04 -3.34 -5.37
C ARG A 90 6.14 -2.61 -6.13
N ARG A 91 5.82 -1.41 -6.63
CA ARG A 91 6.79 -0.55 -7.31
C ARG A 91 7.91 -0.06 -6.40
N ALA A 92 7.67 0.08 -5.10
CA ALA A 92 8.69 0.44 -4.12
C ALA A 92 9.61 -0.76 -3.81
N ILE A 93 9.06 -1.97 -3.70
CA ILE A 93 9.82 -3.23 -3.51
C ILE A 93 10.82 -3.42 -4.65
N VAL A 94 10.37 -3.33 -5.91
CA VAL A 94 11.25 -3.46 -7.09
C VAL A 94 12.38 -2.43 -7.10
N ARG A 95 12.15 -1.25 -6.50
CA ARG A 95 13.16 -0.18 -6.38
C ARG A 95 14.01 -0.29 -5.11
N GLY A 96 13.92 -1.38 -4.36
CA GLY A 96 14.65 -1.58 -3.10
C GLY A 96 14.19 -0.69 -1.94
N ARG A 97 13.05 0.02 -2.07
CA ARG A 97 12.53 0.94 -1.05
C ARG A 97 11.67 0.20 -0.03
N LYS A 98 12.27 -0.73 0.72
CA LYS A 98 11.56 -1.65 1.64
C LYS A 98 10.75 -0.90 2.70
N ALA A 99 11.33 0.05 3.43
CA ALA A 99 10.62 0.82 4.45
C ALA A 99 9.37 1.55 3.92
N LEU A 100 9.44 2.11 2.71
CA LEU A 100 8.28 2.72 2.05
C LEU A 100 7.22 1.66 1.72
N ALA A 101 7.62 0.50 1.19
CA ALA A 101 6.71 -0.59 0.90
C ALA A 101 6.00 -1.09 2.17
N THR A 102 6.75 -1.35 3.26
CA THR A 102 6.21 -1.77 4.56
C THR A 102 5.14 -0.80 5.06
N ARG A 103 5.42 0.52 5.05
CA ARG A 103 4.47 1.53 5.50
C ARG A 103 3.19 1.54 4.65
N LEU A 104 3.32 1.47 3.33
CA LEU A 104 2.18 1.47 2.41
C LEU A 104 1.32 0.22 2.56
N LEU A 105 1.94 -0.94 2.74
CA LEU A 105 1.24 -2.22 2.92
C LEU A 105 0.54 -2.30 4.27
N ALA A 106 1.17 -1.82 5.35
CA ALA A 106 0.53 -1.71 6.65
C ALA A 106 -0.71 -0.81 6.60
N GLN A 107 -0.61 0.34 5.93
CA GLN A 107 -1.76 1.23 5.73
C GLN A 107 -2.86 0.55 4.90
N ALA A 108 -2.50 -0.19 3.84
CA ALA A 108 -3.47 -0.92 3.03
C ALA A 108 -4.21 -1.99 3.84
N ALA A 109 -3.51 -2.73 4.70
CA ALA A 109 -4.11 -3.78 5.55
C ALA A 109 -5.05 -3.21 6.62
N VAL A 110 -4.81 -1.99 7.12
CA VAL A 110 -5.74 -1.30 8.03
C VAL A 110 -7.02 -0.87 7.30
N LEU A 111 -6.89 -0.41 6.06
CA LEU A 111 -8.03 0.08 5.26
C LEU A 111 -8.89 -1.06 4.71
N ASP A 112 -8.27 -2.14 4.27
CA ASP A 112 -8.95 -3.33 3.74
C ASP A 112 -8.29 -4.59 4.32
N PRO A 113 -8.73 -5.04 5.51
CA PRO A 113 -8.18 -6.23 6.16
C PRO A 113 -8.36 -7.52 5.35
N LEU A 114 -9.26 -7.52 4.35
CA LEU A 114 -9.53 -8.66 3.48
C LEU A 114 -8.70 -8.63 2.20
N ASN A 115 -7.81 -7.64 2.00
CA ASN A 115 -6.92 -7.60 0.85
C ASN A 115 -5.78 -8.62 1.03
N PRO A 116 -5.82 -9.78 0.33
CA PRO A 116 -4.87 -10.86 0.57
C PRO A 116 -3.45 -10.46 0.18
N GLU A 117 -3.34 -9.61 -0.83
CA GLU A 117 -2.07 -9.19 -1.40
C GLU A 117 -1.32 -8.22 -0.48
N ALA A 118 -2.04 -7.34 0.21
CA ALA A 118 -1.46 -6.48 1.23
C ALA A 118 -0.79 -7.32 2.33
N SER A 119 -1.50 -8.31 2.87
CA SER A 119 -1.01 -9.21 3.92
C SER A 119 0.15 -10.08 3.44
N GLN A 120 0.06 -10.65 2.23
CA GLN A 120 1.13 -11.47 1.66
C GLN A 120 2.42 -10.67 1.43
N LEU A 121 2.32 -9.50 0.81
CA LEU A 121 3.50 -8.66 0.56
C LEU A 121 4.08 -8.07 1.85
N LEU A 122 3.25 -7.76 2.84
CA LEU A 122 3.75 -7.29 4.14
C LEU A 122 4.56 -8.38 4.84
N ALA A 123 4.09 -9.64 4.77
CA ALA A 123 4.82 -10.79 5.32
C ALA A 123 6.17 -11.00 4.61
N THR A 124 6.24 -10.87 3.29
CA THR A 124 7.49 -11.06 2.55
C THR A 124 8.50 -9.95 2.82
N VAL A 125 8.07 -8.68 2.83
CA VAL A 125 8.96 -7.54 3.10
C VAL A 125 9.41 -7.52 4.57
N GLY A 126 8.52 -7.88 5.52
CA GLY A 126 8.84 -7.91 6.94
C GLY A 126 9.68 -9.12 7.40
N ALA A 127 9.55 -10.27 6.72
CA ALA A 127 10.43 -11.43 6.96
C ALA A 127 11.90 -11.12 6.65
N ASP A 128 12.13 -10.26 5.65
CA ASP A 128 13.45 -9.79 5.22
C ASP A 128 14.11 -8.88 6.29
N GLU A 129 13.34 -8.01 6.95
CA GLU A 129 13.84 -7.19 8.06
C GLU A 129 14.19 -8.01 9.31
N ARG A 130 13.42 -9.07 9.62
CA ARG A 130 13.72 -9.97 10.76
C ARG A 130 15.01 -10.77 10.56
N LEU A 131 15.29 -11.22 9.34
CA LEU A 131 16.52 -11.96 9.03
C LEU A 131 17.75 -11.05 9.06
N VAL A 132 17.63 -9.83 8.53
CA VAL A 132 18.69 -8.81 8.60
C VAL A 132 18.96 -8.37 10.05
N ALA A 133 17.91 -8.11 10.85
CA ALA A 133 18.10 -7.79 12.26
C ALA A 133 18.78 -8.94 13.03
N LYS A 134 18.48 -10.20 12.68
CA LYS A 134 19.13 -11.37 13.26
C LYS A 134 20.60 -11.52 12.82
N SER A 135 20.95 -11.20 11.56
CA SER A 135 22.34 -11.23 11.10
C SER A 135 23.20 -10.15 11.76
N TYR A 136 22.68 -8.93 11.91
CA TYR A 136 23.38 -7.85 12.63
C TYR A 136 23.64 -8.19 14.10
N VAL A 137 22.69 -8.86 14.77
CA VAL A 137 22.88 -9.30 16.16
C VAL A 137 23.97 -10.38 16.24
N LEU A 138 23.97 -11.37 15.34
CA LEU A 138 24.99 -12.43 15.32
C LEU A 138 26.39 -11.91 14.97
N GLU A 139 26.52 -10.98 14.02
CA GLU A 139 27.80 -10.32 13.68
C GLU A 139 28.34 -9.49 14.85
N SER A 140 27.47 -8.89 15.66
CA SER A 140 27.86 -8.14 16.87
C SER A 140 28.31 -9.03 18.03
N GLU A 141 27.80 -10.27 18.12
CA GLU A 141 28.20 -11.25 19.13
C GLU A 141 29.53 -11.93 18.77
N GLU A 142 29.77 -12.25 17.49
CA GLU A 142 31.06 -12.81 17.04
C GLU A 142 32.22 -11.80 17.13
N SER A 143 31.96 -10.50 16.92
CA SER A 143 32.99 -9.47 17.08
C SER A 143 33.34 -9.17 18.55
N ASN A 144 32.56 -9.63 19.52
CA ASN A 144 32.79 -9.38 20.96
C ASN A 144 33.41 -10.59 21.70
N GLY A 145 33.65 -11.71 21.00
CA GLY A 145 34.21 -12.94 21.56
C GLY A 145 35.74 -12.97 21.71
N ASP A 146 36.48 -12.02 21.12
CA ASP A 146 37.95 -12.10 21.00
C ASP A 146 38.74 -11.08 21.86
N ARG A 147 38.14 -10.59 22.97
CA ARG A 147 38.82 -9.64 23.89
C ARG A 147 39.04 -10.12 25.32
N THR A 148 38.85 -11.40 25.62
CA THR A 148 39.12 -11.94 26.97
C THR A 148 40.16 -13.04 26.97
N SER A 149 41.38 -12.72 26.55
CA SER A 149 42.55 -13.52 26.83
C SER A 149 43.79 -12.64 26.82
N ASN A 150 44.05 -11.93 27.92
CA ASN A 150 45.37 -11.91 28.56
C ASN A 150 45.42 -10.91 29.74
N THR A 151 45.00 -11.33 30.92
CA THR A 151 45.57 -10.79 32.17
C THR A 151 45.55 -11.87 33.24
N ARG A 152 46.56 -12.74 33.24
CA ARG A 152 47.02 -13.38 34.48
C ARG A 152 48.53 -13.49 34.51
N ARG A 153 49.05 -12.83 35.56
CA ARG A 153 50.22 -13.15 36.37
C ARG A 153 51.59 -12.84 35.77
N HIS A 154 52.30 -11.93 36.44
CA HIS A 154 53.55 -12.31 37.12
C HIS A 154 53.69 -11.53 38.43
N ARG A 155 54.33 -12.18 39.40
CA ARG A 155 54.36 -11.94 40.84
C ARG A 155 55.83 -12.07 41.25
N TRP A 156 56.36 -11.13 42.04
CA TRP A 156 57.69 -11.10 42.71
C TRP A 156 58.91 -11.00 41.76
N CYS A 157 60.03 -10.32 42.04
CA CYS A 157 60.78 -10.04 43.28
C CYS A 157 61.58 -8.70 43.19
N ASP A 158 62.31 -8.41 44.28
CA ASP A 158 63.46 -7.49 44.47
C ASP A 158 63.12 -6.06 44.90
N GLY A 159 63.76 -5.46 45.91
CA GLY A 159 64.94 -5.83 46.69
C GLY A 159 65.20 -4.78 47.77
N ALA A 160 66.18 -5.07 48.62
CA ALA A 160 66.54 -4.40 49.87
C ALA A 160 67.21 -3.01 49.72
N HIS A 161 67.56 -2.47 50.90
CA HIS A 161 68.47 -1.35 51.23
C HIS A 161 67.74 -0.03 51.48
N GLY A 162 67.92 0.68 52.60
CA GLY A 162 68.80 0.56 53.77
C GLY A 162 68.54 1.79 54.64
#